data_AF-A0A845GG52-F1
#
_entry.id   AF-A0A845GG52-F1
#
_cell.length_a   1.000
_cell.length_b   1.000
_cell.length_c   1.000
_cell.angle_alpha   90.00
_cell.angle_beta   90.00
_cell.angle_gamma   90.00
#
_symmetry.space_group_name_H-M   'P 1'
#
loop_
_entity.id
_entity.type
_entity.pdbx_description
1 polymer ?
#
loop_
_entity_poly.entity_id
_entity_poly.type
_entity_poly.pdbx_seq_one_letter_code
_entity_poly.pdbx_strand_id
1 'polypeptide(L)' 'MDGIVYVINAVRLWFDGEIMWRTLLYALRSRPIAVAGKRGYYQVDPVDL' A
#
# COMPACT_ATOMS: atom_id res chain seq x y z
N MET A 1 -11.96 11.49 0.87
CA MET A 1 -11.91 10.58 2.05
C MET A 1 -10.70 9.64 1.88
N ASP A 2 -9.58 10.19 1.45
CA ASP A 2 -8.69 9.45 0.53
C ASP A 2 -7.53 8.78 1.30
N GLY A 3 -7.13 9.38 2.42
CA GLY A 3 -6.10 8.79 3.29
C GLY A 3 -6.55 7.52 4.02
N ILE A 4 -7.84 7.33 4.30
CA ILE A 4 -8.33 6.13 5.00
C ILE A 4 -8.29 4.92 4.06
N VAL A 5 -8.74 5.09 2.82
CA VAL A 5 -8.72 4.03 1.79
C VAL A 5 -7.29 3.60 1.49
N TYR A 6 -6.37 4.55 1.39
CA TYR A 6 -4.94 4.28 1.22
C TYR A 6 -4.39 3.37 2.35
N VAL A 7 -4.66 3.73 3.61
CA VAL A 7 -4.18 2.96 4.76
C VAL A 7 -4.78 1.57 4.78
N ILE A 8 -6.07 1.42 4.47
CA ILE A 8 -6.74 0.12 4.39
C ILE A 8 -6.09 -0.76 3.32
N ASN A 9 -5.82 -0.22 2.12
CA ASN A 9 -5.16 -0.96 1.04
C ASN A 9 -3.74 -1.38 1.43
N ALA A 10 -2.96 -0.47 2.01
CA ALA A 10 -1.60 -0.76 2.45
C ALA A 10 -1.57 -1.86 3.53
N VAL A 11 -2.46 -1.77 4.53
CA VAL A 11 -2.57 -2.75 5.62
C VAL A 11 -3.07 -4.08 5.09
N ARG A 12 -4.02 -4.10 4.15
CA ARG A 12 -4.51 -5.33 3.52
C ARG A 12 -3.41 -6.05 2.76
N LEU A 13 -2.61 -5.33 1.96
CA LEU A 13 -1.45 -5.89 1.27
C LEU A 13 -0.41 -6.46 2.24
N TRP A 14 -0.24 -5.85 3.41
CA TRP A 14 0.65 -6.36 4.43
C TRP A 14 0.09 -7.62 5.11
N PHE A 15 -1.20 -7.64 5.40
CA PHE A 15 -1.89 -8.79 6.01
C PHE A 15 -1.95 -10.01 5.07
N ASP A 16 -2.15 -9.76 3.77
CA ASP A 16 -2.07 -10.78 2.71
C ASP A 16 -0.61 -11.26 2.47
N GLY A 17 0.37 -10.66 3.16
CA GLY A 17 1.77 -11.04 3.06
C GLY A 17 2.43 -10.65 1.73
N GLU A 18 1.75 -9.82 0.93
CA GLU A 18 2.21 -9.34 -0.37
C GLU A 18 3.30 -8.27 -0.25
N ILE A 19 3.27 -7.46 0.81
CA ILE A 19 4.31 -6.46 1.11
C ILE A 19 4.96 -6.70 2.48
N MET A 20 6.22 -6.30 2.64
CA MET A 20 6.92 -6.40 3.93
C MET A 20 6.49 -5.27 4.87
N TRP A 21 6.66 -5.49 6.19
CA TRP A 21 6.45 -4.46 7.20
C TRP A 21 7.24 -3.16 6.91
N ARG A 22 8.48 -3.28 6.41
CA ARG A 22 9.29 -2.12 5.99
C ARG A 22 8.64 -1.34 4.83
N THR A 23 8.03 -2.05 3.88
CA THR A 23 7.29 -1.46 2.75
C THR A 23 6.02 -0.77 3.24
N LEU A 24 5.31 -1.37 4.20
CA LEU A 24 4.13 -0.74 4.82
C LEU A 24 4.50 0.56 5.54
N LEU A 25 5.54 0.56 6.36
CA LEU A 25 6.01 1.77 7.04
C LEU A 25 6.43 2.86 6.06
N TYR A 26 7.10 2.47 4.96
CA TYR A 26 7.42 3.38 3.87
C TYR A 26 6.16 3.94 3.21
N ALA A 27 5.16 3.09 2.93
CA ALA A 27 3.90 3.49 2.32
C ALA A 27 3.14 4.51 3.18
N LEU A 28 3.05 4.27 4.49
CA LEU A 28 2.37 5.17 5.43
C LEU A 28 3.06 6.54 5.56
N ARG A 29 4.38 6.59 5.42
CA ARG A 29 5.17 7.83 5.54
C ARG A 29 5.23 8.62 4.23
N SER A 30 5.59 7.96 3.13
CA SER A 30 5.88 8.61 1.85
C SER A 30 4.67 8.66 0.92
N ARG A 31 3.61 7.89 1.21
CA ARG A 31 2.37 7.78 0.41
C ARG A 31 2.61 7.60 -1.10
N PRO A 32 3.43 6.64 -1.54
CA PRO A 32 3.60 6.33 -2.95
C PRO A 32 2.31 5.75 -3.56
N ILE A 33 2.09 5.99 -4.86
CA ILE A 33 0.94 5.46 -5.61
C ILE A 33 0.97 3.92 -5.65
N ALA A 34 2.15 3.34 -5.79
CA ALA A 34 2.38 1.90 -5.81
C ALA A 34 3.62 1.50 -5.00
N VAL A 35 3.63 0.27 -4.50
CA VAL A 35 4.73 -0.30 -3.71
C VAL A 35 5.19 -1.64 -4.29
N ALA A 36 6.47 -1.93 -4.14
CA ALA A 36 7.02 -3.25 -4.48
C ALA A 36 6.59 -4.29 -3.43
N GLY A 37 5.97 -5.36 -3.90
CA GLY A 37 5.63 -6.55 -3.11
C GLY A 37 6.38 -7.79 -3.58
N LYS A 38 6.10 -8.93 -2.96
CA LYS A 38 6.78 -10.20 -3.21
C LYS A 38 6.54 -10.74 -4.62
N ARG A 39 5.36 -10.48 -5.19
CA ARG A 39 4.93 -11.03 -6.48
C ARG A 39 4.85 -9.99 -7.60
N GLY A 40 5.30 -8.76 -7.35
CA GLY A 40 5.23 -7.67 -8.33
C GLY A 40 5.04 -6.32 -7.66
N TYR A 41 4.31 -5.43 -8.32
CA TYR A 41 3.99 -4.09 -7.83
C TYR A 41 2.51 -4.00 -7.49
N TYR A 42 2.19 -3.40 -6.35
CA TYR A 42 0.82 -3.24 -5.89
C TYR A 42 0.47 -1.76 -5.81
N GLN A 43 -0.64 -1.39 -6.45
CA GLN A 43 -1.19 -0.06 -6.34
C GLN A 43 -1.86 0.09 -4.98
N VAL A 44 -1.46 1.11 -4.22
CA VAL A 44 -1.95 1.38 -2.87
C VAL A 44 -2.99 2.51 -2.91
N ASP A 45 -2.76 3.49 -3.78
CA ASP A 45 -3.63 4.64 -3.94
C ASP A 45 -4.84 4.31 -4.82
N PRO A 46 -6.07 4.61 -4.36
CA PRO A 46 -7.26 4.50 -5.20
C PRO A 46 -7.16 5.57 -6.29
N VAL A 47 -6.93 5.17 -7.55
CA VAL A 47 -7.09 6.09 -8.68
C VAL A 47 -8.57 6.40 -8.77
N ASP A 48 -8.93 7.62 -8.36
CA ASP A 48 -10.24 8.21 -8.67
C ASP A 48 -10.46 8.07 -10.19
N LEU A 49 -11.44 7.24 -10.56
CA LEU A 49 -12.00 7.13 -11.90
C LEU A 49 -13.14 8.14 -12.05
#